data_AF-A0A1L9UFL7-F1
#
_entry.id   AF-A0A1L9UFL7-F1
#
_cell.length_a   1.000
_cell.length_b   1.000
_cell.length_c   1.000
_cell.angle_alpha   90.00
_cell.angle_beta   90.00
_cell.angle_gamma   90.00
#
_symmetry.space_group_name_H-M   'P 1'
#
loop_
_entity.id
_entity.type
_entity.pdbx_description
1 polymer ?
#
loop_
_entity_poly.entity_id
_entity_poly.type
_entity_poly.pdbx_seq_one_letter_code
_entity_poly.pdbx_strand_id
1 'polypeptide(L)'
;MAKHSQKHHFIPRFILRKFAPEQQPPARPATSHSRASSQRDFLVNKIDLHIPVLTQRPVSTEFALVDMYRDPGFSENPYHLEDKLATLEGKASKIINKACKAFAGGSTLSLKRIEVDTLRKFLFLMKYRNGGMFDRYNHDDAQSYEADDRARMLLYMHNKGFTKPRDVWFDNLRHMLDVELDAGKKWRETLRHQIYPDDAAMFEHHLLHSFMAFCEPETPAEEFLLTENAFGIFEGPCSTTVNLLSGNPEMSLYTEFHNFAPIAPRLIIILRSFLLPFPGDEGIAQGLRAELLEAQRAAHHHPEMAGSMLVDLPIRPCETSYHHSVIDSSAAFHQNDQFHFQCFRLSSAHVATINNLFLEEAYPTGSIVYHSPVSLRASLERYFRETDPGMKQVLNVPNNKRRLYFDALRKILVDMGGSTECRIHPFNLSAARIRVHMAMNVGLLVGVQLLESQKPGCLPLVYCLLKPKATHQTFWYDVNQASLLMVLRTKVDRAIFQSKLTEGGKRVARYQRDIFFGMFPNERQWLFWKIARNMSKCDVGDNLDPIPKLDLEGPEDNFWGPTTATRGTR
;
A
#
# COMPACT_ATOMS: atom_id res chain seq x y z
N MET A 1 5.26 -38.04 15.49
CA MET A 1 4.05 -37.87 14.66
C MET A 1 4.25 -36.65 13.79
N ALA A 2 4.22 -36.79 12.46
CA ALA A 2 4.26 -35.62 11.57
C ALA A 2 2.99 -34.79 11.83
N LYS A 3 3.14 -33.60 12.43
CA LYS A 3 2.02 -32.67 12.63
C LYS A 3 1.44 -32.35 11.24
N HIS A 4 0.16 -32.66 11.04
CA HIS A 4 -0.56 -32.35 9.81
C HIS A 4 -0.51 -30.85 9.54
N SER A 5 -0.35 -30.45 8.28
CA SER A 5 -0.39 -29.05 7.87
C SER A 5 -1.76 -28.44 8.21
N GLN A 6 -1.74 -27.21 8.73
CA GLN A 6 -2.94 -26.50 9.20
C GLN A 6 -3.29 -25.35 8.26
N LYS A 7 -4.58 -25.15 7.99
CA LYS A 7 -5.06 -23.92 7.32
C LYS A 7 -5.26 -22.83 8.35
N HIS A 8 -4.63 -21.69 8.13
CA HIS A 8 -4.72 -20.51 8.97
C HIS A 8 -5.45 -19.40 8.23
N HIS A 9 -6.48 -18.86 8.87
CA HIS A 9 -7.34 -17.83 8.31
C HIS A 9 -6.76 -16.45 8.59
N PHE A 10 -6.42 -15.70 7.53
CA PHE A 10 -6.07 -14.29 7.67
C PHE A 10 -7.32 -13.40 7.74
N ILE A 11 -8.47 -13.86 7.21
CA ILE A 11 -9.80 -13.33 7.54
C ILE A 11 -10.58 -14.37 8.37
N PRO A 12 -10.94 -14.07 9.64
CA PRO A 12 -11.57 -15.01 10.55
C PRO A 12 -12.87 -15.61 10.02
N ARG A 13 -13.05 -16.90 10.30
CA ARG A 13 -14.28 -17.64 9.95
C ARG A 13 -15.55 -17.01 10.51
N PHE A 14 -15.49 -16.33 11.67
CA PHE A 14 -16.67 -15.70 12.25
C PHE A 14 -17.16 -14.49 11.45
N ILE A 15 -16.28 -13.81 10.69
CA ILE A 15 -16.64 -12.75 9.75
C ILE A 15 -17.20 -13.40 8.48
N LEU A 16 -16.47 -14.36 7.90
CA LEU A 16 -16.91 -15.09 6.69
C LEU A 16 -18.32 -15.68 6.82
N ARG A 17 -18.64 -16.27 7.99
CA ARG A 17 -19.99 -16.80 8.27
C ARG A 17 -21.10 -15.76 8.17
N LYS A 18 -20.82 -14.47 8.41
CA LYS A 18 -21.81 -13.39 8.26
C LYS A 18 -22.12 -13.09 6.79
N PHE A 19 -21.22 -13.44 5.87
CA PHE A 19 -21.39 -13.26 4.43
C PHE A 19 -22.03 -14.46 3.75
N ALA A 20 -22.11 -15.62 4.42
CA ALA A 20 -22.80 -16.78 3.89
C ALA A 20 -24.30 -16.48 3.67
N PRO A 21 -24.89 -16.85 2.51
CA PRO A 21 -26.32 -16.67 2.27
C PRO A 21 -27.15 -17.49 3.27
N GLU A 22 -28.32 -16.96 3.65
CA GLU A 22 -29.24 -17.62 4.59
C GLU A 22 -29.75 -18.96 4.05
N GLN A 23 -30.00 -19.02 2.74
CA GLN A 23 -30.41 -20.24 2.05
C GLN A 23 -29.16 -20.98 1.54
N GLN A 24 -28.82 -22.08 2.22
CA GLN A 24 -27.74 -22.98 1.82
C GLN A 24 -28.35 -24.17 1.06
N PRO A 25 -27.74 -24.65 -0.04
CA PRO A 25 -28.26 -25.80 -0.77
C PRO A 25 -28.41 -27.01 0.17
N PRO A 26 -29.45 -27.86 -0.01
CA PRO A 26 -29.58 -29.08 0.77
C PRO A 26 -28.32 -29.93 0.55
N ALA A 27 -27.70 -30.33 1.67
CA ALA A 27 -26.51 -31.18 1.67
C ALA A 27 -26.74 -32.43 0.80
N ARG A 28 -25.66 -32.96 0.21
CA ARG A 28 -25.60 -34.24 -0.52
C ARG A 28 -26.66 -35.29 -0.08
N PRO A 29 -27.10 -36.17 -1.00
CA PRO A 29 -28.07 -37.22 -0.68
C PRO A 29 -27.64 -37.96 0.59
N ALA A 30 -28.61 -38.17 1.48
CA ALA A 30 -28.44 -38.84 2.76
C ALA A 30 -28.04 -40.32 2.56
N THR A 31 -26.76 -40.58 2.29
CA THR A 31 -26.20 -41.94 2.25
C THR A 31 -24.98 -42.01 3.17
N SER A 32 -25.17 -41.70 4.44
CA SER A 32 -24.19 -42.03 5.48
C SER A 32 -24.84 -41.93 6.87
N HIS A 33 -25.15 -43.08 7.45
CA HIS A 33 -25.64 -43.23 8.82
C HIS A 33 -24.50 -43.12 9.85
N SER A 34 -23.62 -42.11 9.77
CA SER A 34 -22.67 -41.83 10.85
C SER A 34 -23.22 -40.76 11.81
N ARG A 35 -23.66 -41.22 12.98
CA ARG A 35 -24.08 -40.40 14.14
C ARG A 35 -22.86 -39.75 14.82
N ALA A 36 -22.19 -38.84 14.13
CA ALA A 36 -21.32 -37.85 14.76
C ALA A 36 -21.68 -36.49 14.18
N SER A 37 -22.02 -35.55 15.06
CA SER A 37 -22.40 -34.17 14.76
C SER A 37 -21.25 -33.36 14.17
N SER A 38 -20.77 -33.71 12.97
CA SER A 38 -19.92 -32.80 12.20
C SER A 38 -20.79 -31.61 11.81
N GLN A 39 -20.61 -30.48 12.52
CA GLN A 39 -21.18 -29.21 12.10
C GLN A 39 -20.75 -28.97 10.65
N ARG A 40 -21.74 -28.96 9.74
CA ARG A 40 -21.52 -28.72 8.31
C ARG A 40 -20.90 -27.33 8.13
N ASP A 41 -19.94 -27.23 7.22
CA ASP A 41 -19.30 -25.95 6.93
C ASP A 41 -20.23 -25.07 6.08
N PHE A 42 -20.23 -23.76 6.36
CA PHE A 42 -21.02 -22.80 5.59
C PHE A 42 -20.36 -22.54 4.24
N LEU A 43 -21.16 -22.30 3.20
CA LEU A 43 -20.66 -21.84 1.90
C LEU A 43 -20.85 -20.32 1.78
N VAL A 44 -19.82 -19.63 1.30
CA VAL A 44 -19.89 -18.21 0.93
C VAL A 44 -19.93 -18.08 -0.59
N ASN A 45 -20.66 -17.08 -1.09
CA ASN A 45 -20.64 -16.74 -2.52
C ASN A 45 -19.35 -15.98 -2.83
N LYS A 46 -18.74 -16.30 -3.98
CA LYS A 46 -17.42 -15.81 -4.37
C LYS A 46 -17.35 -15.53 -5.87
N ILE A 47 -16.64 -14.46 -6.22
CA ILE A 47 -16.01 -14.29 -7.53
C ILE A 47 -14.63 -14.93 -7.45
N ASP A 48 -14.36 -15.93 -8.29
CA ASP A 48 -13.00 -16.44 -8.48
C ASP A 48 -12.35 -15.62 -9.60
N LEU A 49 -11.31 -14.86 -9.28
CA LEU A 49 -10.66 -13.95 -10.24
C LEU A 49 -9.64 -14.67 -11.13
N HIS A 50 -9.18 -15.85 -10.75
CA HIS A 50 -8.27 -16.66 -11.58
C HIS A 50 -9.02 -17.35 -12.72
N ILE A 51 -10.20 -17.88 -12.40
CA ILE A 51 -11.11 -18.45 -13.38
C ILE A 51 -12.39 -17.61 -13.26
N PRO A 52 -12.58 -16.55 -14.07
CA PRO A 52 -13.65 -15.56 -13.89
C PRO A 52 -15.03 -16.21 -13.98
N VAL A 53 -15.51 -16.71 -12.83
CA VAL A 53 -16.77 -17.40 -12.62
C VAL A 53 -17.32 -17.08 -11.22
N LEU A 54 -18.64 -17.13 -11.10
CA LEU A 54 -19.33 -17.10 -9.82
C LEU A 54 -19.38 -18.52 -9.25
N THR A 55 -18.94 -18.67 -8.00
CA THR A 55 -18.90 -19.97 -7.33
C THR A 55 -19.19 -19.85 -5.85
N GLN A 56 -19.24 -20.99 -5.16
CA GLN A 56 -19.36 -21.06 -3.72
C GLN A 56 -18.14 -21.78 -3.13
N ARG A 57 -17.63 -21.30 -1.99
CA ARG A 57 -16.50 -21.92 -1.29
C ARG A 57 -16.82 -22.16 0.19
N PRO A 58 -16.32 -23.27 0.77
CA PRO A 58 -16.44 -23.50 2.21
C PRO A 58 -15.68 -22.47 3.03
N VAL A 59 -16.31 -21.96 4.10
CA VAL A 59 -15.72 -21.00 5.05
C VAL A 59 -14.42 -21.53 5.66
N SER A 60 -14.28 -22.84 5.86
CA SER A 60 -13.04 -23.47 6.35
C SER A 60 -11.85 -23.34 5.40
N THR A 61 -12.07 -22.91 4.16
CA THR A 61 -11.03 -22.85 3.12
C THR A 61 -10.84 -21.47 2.50
N GLU A 62 -11.87 -20.62 2.50
CA GLU A 62 -11.76 -19.27 1.95
C GLU A 62 -10.91 -18.37 2.88
N PHE A 63 -10.09 -17.51 2.28
CA PHE A 63 -9.15 -16.62 2.98
C PHE A 63 -8.25 -17.31 4.02
N ALA A 64 -7.72 -18.47 3.63
CA ALA A 64 -6.81 -19.25 4.45
C ALA A 64 -5.56 -19.70 3.67
N LEU A 65 -4.41 -19.66 4.33
CA LEU A 65 -3.14 -20.16 3.83
C LEU A 65 -2.66 -21.34 4.66
N VAL A 66 -1.93 -22.27 4.05
CA VAL A 66 -1.40 -23.44 4.73
C VAL A 66 -0.16 -23.04 5.52
N ASP A 67 -0.13 -23.39 6.81
CA ASP A 67 0.99 -23.20 7.74
C ASP A 67 1.50 -21.75 7.83
N MET A 68 0.65 -20.76 7.54
CA MET A 68 0.98 -19.33 7.59
C MET A 68 1.64 -18.86 8.90
N TYR A 69 1.13 -19.33 10.04
CA TYR A 69 1.62 -18.97 11.38
C TYR A 69 2.51 -20.05 12.00
N ARG A 70 3.10 -20.93 11.19
CA ARG A 70 4.02 -21.96 11.67
C ARG A 70 5.40 -21.35 11.89
N ASP A 71 5.70 -20.99 13.14
CA ASP A 71 6.99 -20.44 13.55
C ASP A 71 8.00 -21.58 13.84
N PRO A 72 9.03 -21.76 13.00
CA PRO A 72 10.00 -22.86 13.17
C PRO A 72 10.89 -22.69 14.41
N GLY A 73 10.96 -21.50 15.00
CA GLY A 73 11.75 -21.24 16.22
C GLY A 73 11.16 -21.84 17.49
N PHE A 74 9.92 -22.33 17.46
CA PHE A 74 9.18 -22.81 18.63
C PHE A 74 8.82 -24.30 18.47
N SER A 75 9.75 -25.20 18.80
CA SER A 75 9.58 -26.64 18.59
C SER A 75 8.42 -27.27 19.37
N GLU A 76 8.18 -26.82 20.61
CA GLU A 76 7.09 -27.31 21.46
C GLU A 76 5.71 -26.91 20.90
N ASN A 77 5.53 -25.62 20.58
CA ASN A 77 4.33 -25.09 19.95
C ASN A 77 4.66 -24.19 18.73
N PRO A 78 4.84 -24.78 17.55
CA PRO A 78 5.12 -24.01 16.34
C PRO A 78 3.92 -23.19 15.87
N TYR A 79 2.72 -23.42 16.41
CA TYR A 79 1.48 -22.72 16.07
C TYR A 79 1.05 -21.74 17.19
N HIS A 80 1.94 -21.35 18.09
CA HIS A 80 1.61 -20.47 19.22
C HIS A 80 1.01 -19.11 18.80
N LEU A 81 1.36 -18.61 17.61
CA LEU A 81 0.76 -17.39 17.05
C LEU A 81 -0.72 -17.60 16.69
N GLU A 82 -1.09 -18.77 16.17
CA GLU A 82 -2.50 -19.12 15.91
C GLU A 82 -3.30 -19.14 17.21
N ASP A 83 -2.76 -19.69 18.30
CA ASP A 83 -3.44 -19.72 19.61
C ASP A 83 -3.69 -18.29 20.16
N LYS A 84 -2.69 -17.40 20.03
CA LYS A 84 -2.79 -15.99 20.43
C LYS A 84 -3.79 -15.23 19.56
N LEU A 85 -3.76 -15.45 18.24
CA LEU A 85 -4.72 -14.86 17.31
C LEU A 85 -6.14 -15.35 17.59
N ALA A 86 -6.35 -16.65 17.78
CA ALA A 86 -7.66 -17.22 18.12
C ALA A 86 -8.22 -16.62 19.42
N THR A 87 -7.37 -16.34 20.41
CA THR A 87 -7.77 -15.67 21.64
C THR A 87 -8.24 -14.24 21.38
N LEU A 88 -7.51 -13.46 20.58
CA LEU A 88 -7.89 -12.11 20.20
C LEU A 88 -9.17 -12.10 19.36
N GLU A 89 -9.27 -12.98 18.37
CA GLU A 89 -10.45 -13.17 17.52
C GLU A 89 -11.68 -13.54 18.33
N GLY A 90 -11.52 -14.41 19.34
CA GLY A 90 -12.60 -14.78 20.25
C GLY A 90 -13.14 -13.59 21.04
N LYS A 91 -12.26 -12.67 21.48
CA LYS A 91 -12.66 -11.42 22.14
C LYS A 91 -13.33 -10.45 21.15
N ALA A 92 -12.72 -10.23 19.99
CA ALA A 92 -13.27 -9.35 18.94
C ALA A 92 -14.63 -9.84 18.44
N SER A 93 -14.82 -11.15 18.27
CA SER A 93 -16.09 -11.75 17.85
C SER A 93 -17.22 -11.47 18.84
N LYS A 94 -16.93 -11.50 20.15
CA LYS A 94 -17.92 -11.14 21.18
C LYS A 94 -18.35 -9.68 21.06
N ILE A 95 -17.39 -8.77 20.87
CA ILE A 95 -17.63 -7.33 20.70
C ILE A 95 -18.43 -7.06 19.43
N ILE A 96 -18.05 -7.68 18.30
CA ILE A 96 -18.76 -7.55 17.02
C ILE A 96 -20.19 -8.08 17.11
N ASN A 97 -20.40 -9.24 17.75
CA ASN A 97 -21.76 -9.76 17.95
C ASN A 97 -22.60 -8.87 18.86
N LYS A 98 -22.00 -8.24 19.88
CA LYS A 98 -22.65 -7.22 20.71
C LYS A 98 -23.05 -6.00 19.88
N ALA A 99 -22.19 -5.53 18.98
CA ALA A 99 -22.48 -4.46 18.02
C ALA A 99 -23.65 -4.82 17.10
N CYS A 100 -23.61 -5.99 16.44
CA CYS A 100 -24.70 -6.45 15.57
C CYS A 100 -26.05 -6.50 16.31
N LYS A 101 -26.07 -7.01 17.55
CA LYS A 101 -27.30 -7.09 18.36
C LYS A 101 -27.82 -5.71 18.75
N ALA A 102 -26.94 -4.80 19.18
CA ALA A 102 -27.32 -3.45 19.57
C ALA A 102 -27.94 -2.69 18.39
N PHE A 103 -27.29 -2.72 17.22
CA PHE A 103 -27.76 -1.96 16.05
C PHE A 103 -28.99 -2.58 15.38
N ALA A 104 -29.12 -3.92 15.37
CA ALA A 104 -30.35 -4.56 14.94
C ALA A 104 -31.56 -4.18 15.83
N GLY A 105 -31.32 -3.89 17.10
CA GLY A 105 -32.33 -3.36 18.03
C GLY A 105 -32.48 -1.84 18.03
N GLY A 106 -31.83 -1.11 17.12
CA GLY A 106 -31.87 0.36 17.07
C GLY A 106 -31.25 1.06 18.28
N SER A 107 -30.39 0.37 19.03
CA SER A 107 -29.80 0.86 20.28
C SER A 107 -28.34 1.29 20.11
N THR A 108 -27.89 2.19 20.99
CA THR A 108 -26.48 2.58 21.11
C THR A 108 -25.64 1.43 21.67
N LEU A 109 -24.45 1.23 21.12
CA LEU A 109 -23.47 0.25 21.61
C LEU A 109 -22.57 0.91 22.66
N SER A 110 -22.62 0.44 23.92
CA SER A 110 -21.64 0.82 24.95
C SER A 110 -20.50 -0.19 25.04
N LEU A 111 -19.26 0.28 24.88
CA LEU A 111 -18.03 -0.49 25.04
C LEU A 111 -17.14 0.14 26.11
N LYS A 112 -16.44 -0.70 26.88
CA LYS A 112 -15.35 -0.23 27.74
C LYS A 112 -14.09 0.08 26.92
N ARG A 113 -13.18 0.91 27.44
CA ARG A 113 -11.86 1.18 26.85
C ARG A 113 -11.14 -0.09 26.42
N ILE A 114 -11.08 -1.09 27.31
CA ILE A 114 -10.43 -2.37 27.00
C ILE A 114 -11.08 -3.12 25.82
N GLU A 115 -12.39 -2.99 25.63
CA GLU A 115 -13.09 -3.57 24.46
C GLU A 115 -12.75 -2.77 23.19
N VAL A 116 -12.70 -1.44 23.26
CA VAL A 116 -12.29 -0.58 22.14
C VAL A 116 -10.84 -0.87 21.73
N ASP A 117 -9.93 -0.97 22.68
CA ASP A 117 -8.51 -1.26 22.44
C ASP A 117 -8.33 -2.67 21.87
N THR A 118 -9.08 -3.65 22.39
CA THR A 118 -9.13 -5.01 21.81
C THR A 118 -9.57 -4.98 20.35
N LEU A 119 -10.62 -4.21 20.02
CA LEU A 119 -11.13 -4.12 18.66
C LEU A 119 -10.13 -3.40 17.74
N ARG A 120 -9.51 -2.30 18.17
CA ARG A 120 -8.45 -1.62 17.39
C ARG A 120 -7.25 -2.52 17.14
N LYS A 121 -6.79 -3.25 18.16
CA LYS A 121 -5.71 -4.23 18.05
C LYS A 121 -6.05 -5.32 17.05
N PHE A 122 -7.28 -5.84 17.11
CA PHE A 122 -7.79 -6.80 16.15
C PHE A 122 -7.79 -6.24 14.72
N LEU A 123 -8.34 -5.04 14.50
CA LEU A 123 -8.38 -4.41 13.18
C LEU A 123 -6.98 -4.18 12.59
N PHE A 124 -6.03 -3.73 13.41
CA PHE A 124 -4.65 -3.60 12.97
C PHE A 124 -4.05 -4.95 12.58
N LEU A 125 -4.23 -5.99 13.39
CA LEU A 125 -3.66 -7.30 13.09
C LEU A 125 -4.29 -7.93 11.85
N MET A 126 -5.56 -7.66 11.57
CA MET A 126 -6.21 -8.01 10.31
C MET A 126 -5.53 -7.33 9.12
N LYS A 127 -5.20 -6.04 9.24
CA LYS A 127 -4.40 -5.30 8.26
C LYS A 127 -2.99 -5.90 8.12
N TYR A 128 -2.31 -6.16 9.23
CA TYR A 128 -0.91 -6.59 9.24
C TYR A 128 -0.68 -8.03 8.78
N ARG A 129 -1.66 -8.93 9.01
CA ARG A 129 -1.55 -10.35 8.65
C ARG A 129 -2.20 -10.71 7.31
N ASN A 130 -2.58 -9.73 6.51
CA ASN A 130 -3.20 -9.98 5.21
C ASN A 130 -2.22 -10.69 4.26
N GLY A 131 -2.74 -11.29 3.17
CA GLY A 131 -1.93 -12.04 2.21
C GLY A 131 -0.76 -11.24 1.61
N GLY A 132 -0.99 -9.98 1.22
CA GLY A 132 0.07 -9.13 0.65
C GLY A 132 1.16 -8.76 1.65
N MET A 133 0.80 -8.51 2.92
CA MET A 133 1.78 -8.28 3.98
C MET A 133 2.56 -9.56 4.28
N PHE A 134 1.92 -10.72 4.28
CA PHE A 134 2.63 -11.98 4.42
C PHE A 134 3.61 -12.19 3.26
N ASP A 135 3.17 -11.99 2.01
CA ASP A 135 4.01 -12.14 0.82
C ASP A 135 5.24 -11.22 0.86
N ARG A 136 5.10 -9.98 1.36
CA ARG A 136 6.21 -9.05 1.59
C ARG A 136 7.32 -9.65 2.48
N TYR A 137 6.95 -10.43 3.49
CA TYR A 137 7.90 -11.00 4.44
C TYR A 137 8.27 -12.46 4.15
N ASN A 138 7.49 -13.16 3.31
CA ASN A 138 7.58 -14.61 3.09
C ASN A 138 8.76 -15.01 2.17
N HIS A 139 9.97 -14.68 2.61
CA HIS A 139 11.23 -14.93 1.91
C HIS A 139 12.09 -15.92 2.69
N ASP A 140 12.73 -16.86 1.98
CA ASP A 140 13.65 -17.83 2.59
C ASP A 140 15.07 -17.30 2.81
N ASP A 141 15.41 -16.18 2.16
CA ASP A 141 16.71 -15.52 2.26
C ASP A 141 16.55 -13.99 2.32
N ALA A 142 17.38 -13.34 3.15
CA ALA A 142 17.38 -11.90 3.35
C ALA A 142 17.60 -11.13 2.04
N GLN A 143 18.46 -11.61 1.13
CA GLN A 143 18.75 -10.89 -0.11
C GLN A 143 17.56 -10.88 -1.07
N SER A 144 16.68 -11.87 -0.99
CA SER A 144 15.46 -11.97 -1.79
C SER A 144 14.34 -11.00 -1.37
N TYR A 145 14.49 -10.30 -0.23
CA TYR A 145 13.54 -9.27 0.20
C TYR A 145 13.57 -8.07 -0.75
N GLU A 146 12.43 -7.76 -1.35
CA GLU A 146 12.26 -6.71 -2.34
C GLU A 146 11.08 -5.80 -1.97
N ALA A 147 11.39 -4.77 -1.18
CA ALA A 147 10.46 -3.70 -0.83
C ALA A 147 11.21 -2.37 -0.68
N ASP A 148 10.45 -1.28 -0.60
CA ASP A 148 10.91 0.11 -0.49
C ASP A 148 11.83 0.36 0.71
N ASP A 149 11.69 -0.44 1.77
CA ASP A 149 12.44 -0.35 3.02
C ASP A 149 13.61 -1.34 3.12
N ARG A 150 13.97 -2.05 2.03
CA ARG A 150 14.97 -3.12 2.01
C ARG A 150 16.25 -2.80 2.77
N ALA A 151 16.82 -1.61 2.58
CA ALA A 151 18.05 -1.21 3.27
C ALA A 151 17.88 -1.14 4.80
N ARG A 152 16.74 -0.63 5.29
CA ARG A 152 16.42 -0.56 6.72
C ARG A 152 16.11 -1.94 7.29
N MET A 153 15.36 -2.76 6.55
CA MET A 153 15.05 -4.14 6.91
C MET A 153 16.31 -4.97 7.11
N LEU A 154 17.23 -4.96 6.14
CA LEU A 154 18.47 -5.74 6.22
C LEU A 154 19.37 -5.30 7.39
N LEU A 155 19.45 -3.99 7.65
CA LEU A 155 20.18 -3.47 8.80
C LEU A 155 19.56 -3.94 10.12
N TYR A 156 18.23 -3.89 10.23
CA TYR A 156 17.51 -4.38 11.40
C TYR A 156 17.73 -5.89 11.62
N MET A 157 17.59 -6.69 10.56
CA MET A 157 17.83 -8.13 10.60
C MET A 157 19.25 -8.46 11.06
N HIS A 158 20.27 -7.79 10.49
CA HIS A 158 21.65 -7.95 10.91
C HIS A 158 21.84 -7.64 12.41
N ASN A 159 21.29 -6.54 12.89
CA ASN A 159 21.44 -6.10 14.28
C ASN A 159 20.73 -7.01 15.29
N LYS A 160 19.61 -7.64 14.89
CA LYS A 160 18.83 -8.55 15.73
C LYS A 160 19.20 -10.02 15.53
N GLY A 161 20.07 -10.34 14.58
CA GLY A 161 20.48 -11.71 14.26
C GLY A 161 19.43 -12.52 13.48
N PHE A 162 18.49 -11.85 12.79
CA PHE A 162 17.52 -12.53 11.93
C PHE A 162 18.15 -12.92 10.60
N THR A 163 17.83 -14.12 10.12
CA THR A 163 18.34 -14.64 8.83
C THR A 163 17.30 -14.55 7.71
N LYS A 164 16.01 -14.60 8.06
CA LYS A 164 14.90 -14.54 7.10
C LYS A 164 13.97 -13.38 7.42
N PRO A 165 13.48 -12.62 6.43
CA PRO A 165 12.51 -11.55 6.66
C PRO A 165 11.24 -12.05 7.37
N ARG A 166 10.85 -13.30 7.11
CA ARG A 166 9.71 -13.95 7.77
C ARG A 166 9.89 -14.08 9.28
N ASP A 167 11.12 -14.20 9.77
CA ASP A 167 11.40 -14.25 11.21
C ASP A 167 11.07 -12.90 11.88
N VAL A 168 11.32 -11.78 11.17
CA VAL A 168 10.92 -10.43 11.63
C VAL A 168 9.41 -10.33 11.75
N TRP A 169 8.67 -10.84 10.76
CA TRP A 169 7.21 -10.82 10.79
C TRP A 169 6.63 -11.64 11.96
N PHE A 170 7.17 -12.83 12.22
CA PHE A 170 6.77 -13.63 13.38
C PHE A 170 7.09 -12.94 14.71
N ASP A 171 8.28 -12.33 14.83
CA ASP A 171 8.68 -11.59 16.02
C ASP A 171 7.75 -10.40 16.28
N ASN A 172 7.46 -9.63 15.22
CA ASN A 172 6.54 -8.50 15.27
C ASN A 172 5.13 -8.93 15.71
N LEU A 173 4.58 -9.99 15.10
CA LEU A 173 3.28 -10.54 15.51
C LEU A 173 3.26 -10.94 16.98
N ARG A 174 4.31 -11.60 17.48
CA ARG A 174 4.41 -12.06 18.86
C ARG A 174 4.32 -10.89 19.84
N HIS A 175 5.19 -9.89 19.64
CA HIS A 175 5.24 -8.70 20.49
C HIS A 175 3.96 -7.86 20.39
N MET A 176 3.42 -7.68 19.18
CA MET A 176 2.14 -6.99 19.01
C MET A 176 1.01 -7.74 19.69
N LEU A 177 0.94 -9.08 19.64
CA LEU A 177 -0.11 -9.86 20.31
C LEU A 177 0.01 -9.81 21.84
N ASP A 178 1.23 -9.81 22.37
CA ASP A 178 1.50 -9.88 23.81
C ASP A 178 1.44 -8.53 24.52
N VAL A 179 1.65 -7.41 23.82
CA VAL A 179 1.62 -6.10 24.47
C VAL A 179 0.22 -5.77 25.01
N GLU A 180 0.15 -5.33 26.25
CA GLU A 180 -1.08 -4.81 26.86
C GLU A 180 -1.26 -3.33 26.48
N LEU A 181 -2.43 -2.98 25.95
CA LEU A 181 -2.73 -1.60 25.57
C LEU A 181 -3.18 -0.82 26.80
N ASP A 182 -2.21 -0.33 27.57
CA ASP A 182 -2.47 0.51 28.74
C ASP A 182 -3.01 1.90 28.35
N ALA A 183 -3.87 2.47 29.20
CA ALA A 183 -4.50 3.76 28.96
C ALA A 183 -3.48 4.93 28.90
N GLY A 184 -2.34 4.79 29.57
CA GLY A 184 -1.21 5.72 29.54
C GLY A 184 -0.35 5.62 28.27
N LYS A 185 -0.61 4.63 27.40
CA LYS A 185 0.06 4.39 26.12
C LYS A 185 1.56 4.05 26.24
N LYS A 186 2.01 3.48 27.36
CA LYS A 186 3.40 3.01 27.57
C LYS A 186 3.78 1.87 26.62
N TRP A 187 2.79 1.14 26.11
CA TRP A 187 2.98 0.14 25.05
C TRP A 187 3.70 0.68 23.81
N ARG A 188 3.62 1.99 23.52
CA ARG A 188 4.30 2.62 22.36
C ARG A 188 5.81 2.48 22.45
N GLU A 189 6.37 2.89 23.59
CA GLU A 189 7.81 2.81 23.83
C GLU A 189 8.28 1.36 23.84
N THR A 190 7.47 0.48 24.46
CA THR A 190 7.72 -0.96 24.50
C THR A 190 7.86 -1.54 23.08
N LEU A 191 6.88 -1.29 22.20
CA LEU A 191 6.92 -1.80 20.83
C LEU A 191 8.05 -1.18 20.00
N ARG A 192 8.27 0.14 20.08
CA ARG A 192 9.35 0.81 19.34
C ARG A 192 10.74 0.23 19.60
N HIS A 193 10.96 -0.35 20.77
CA HIS A 193 12.24 -1.00 21.13
C HIS A 193 12.29 -2.50 20.79
N GLN A 194 11.13 -3.17 20.75
CA GLN A 194 11.05 -4.62 20.59
C GLN A 194 11.03 -5.03 19.11
N ILE A 195 10.13 -4.42 18.32
CA ILE A 195 9.81 -4.85 16.96
C ILE A 195 10.47 -3.97 15.89
N TYR A 196 10.27 -4.32 14.61
CA TYR A 196 10.76 -3.51 13.49
C TYR A 196 10.19 -2.07 13.55
N PRO A 197 11.01 -1.01 13.48
CA PRO A 197 10.56 0.37 13.72
C PRO A 197 9.43 0.86 12.80
N ASP A 198 9.47 0.53 11.51
CA ASP A 198 8.44 0.98 10.56
C ASP A 198 7.09 0.29 10.86
N ASP A 199 7.11 -0.98 11.26
CA ASP A 199 5.92 -1.72 11.68
C ASP A 199 5.38 -1.23 13.03
N ALA A 200 6.26 -0.83 13.96
CA ALA A 200 5.86 -0.19 15.22
C ALA A 200 5.15 1.14 14.98
N ALA A 201 5.69 1.96 14.06
CA ALA A 201 5.10 3.23 13.67
C ALA A 201 3.73 3.01 13.01
N MET A 202 3.59 1.99 12.15
CA MET A 202 2.32 1.63 11.53
C MET A 202 1.27 1.17 12.57
N PHE A 203 1.65 0.34 13.54
CA PHE A 203 0.78 -0.08 14.65
C PHE A 203 0.29 1.12 15.45
N GLU A 204 1.22 2.00 15.84
CA GLU A 204 0.91 3.20 16.58
C GLU A 204 -0.02 4.14 15.81
N HIS A 205 0.29 4.37 14.53
CA HIS A 205 -0.49 5.25 13.67
C HIS A 205 -1.95 4.77 13.58
N HIS A 206 -2.14 3.48 13.31
CA HIS A 206 -3.47 2.87 13.18
C HIS A 206 -4.32 2.99 14.45
N LEU A 207 -3.69 2.82 15.62
CA LEU A 207 -4.40 2.88 16.91
C LEU A 207 -4.74 4.31 17.34
N LEU A 208 -3.89 5.30 17.01
CA LEU A 208 -3.97 6.63 17.63
C LEU A 208 -4.45 7.75 16.70
N HIS A 209 -4.32 7.62 15.38
CA HIS A 209 -4.56 8.71 14.45
C HIS A 209 -5.95 8.68 13.80
N SER A 210 -6.83 7.80 14.27
CA SER A 210 -8.21 7.68 13.79
C SER A 210 -9.22 7.54 14.92
N PHE A 211 -10.47 7.95 14.70
CA PHE A 211 -11.62 7.50 15.51
C PHE A 211 -12.37 6.39 14.79
N MET A 212 -13.07 5.56 15.57
CA MET A 212 -13.82 4.42 15.08
C MET A 212 -15.31 4.78 14.96
N ALA A 213 -15.93 4.43 13.84
CA ALA A 213 -17.36 4.57 13.60
C ALA A 213 -17.94 3.26 13.05
N PHE A 214 -19.17 2.94 13.43
CA PHE A 214 -19.93 1.82 12.86
C PHE A 214 -20.94 2.36 11.86
N CYS A 215 -20.99 1.76 10.68
CA CYS A 215 -21.85 2.23 9.62
C CYS A 215 -22.61 1.09 8.96
N GLU A 216 -23.81 1.39 8.48
CA GLU A 216 -24.63 0.49 7.69
C GLU A 216 -25.23 1.23 6.49
N PRO A 217 -25.53 0.55 5.37
CA PRO A 217 -26.21 1.17 4.25
C PRO A 217 -27.61 1.65 4.67
N GLU A 218 -27.98 2.85 4.24
CA GLU A 218 -29.36 3.35 4.39
C GLU A 218 -30.35 2.46 3.65
N THR A 219 -30.01 2.05 2.42
CA THR A 219 -30.84 1.19 1.58
C THR A 219 -30.73 -0.28 2.01
N PRO A 220 -31.84 -0.99 2.31
CA PRO A 220 -31.85 -2.41 2.73
C PRO A 220 -31.25 -3.41 1.72
N ALA A 221 -31.23 -3.07 0.43
CA ALA A 221 -30.71 -3.93 -0.62
C ALA A 221 -29.20 -3.77 -0.89
N GLU A 222 -28.56 -2.75 -0.31
CA GLU A 222 -27.14 -2.48 -0.51
C GLU A 222 -26.28 -3.20 0.53
N GLU A 223 -25.11 -3.66 0.09
CA GLU A 223 -24.18 -4.43 0.90
C GLU A 223 -22.73 -4.06 0.57
N PHE A 224 -21.85 -4.23 1.54
CA PHE A 224 -20.40 -4.13 1.38
C PHE A 224 -19.83 -5.44 0.83
N LEU A 225 -18.83 -5.33 -0.04
CA LEU A 225 -18.05 -6.46 -0.52
C LEU A 225 -16.96 -6.85 0.50
N LEU A 226 -16.48 -8.10 0.43
CA LEU A 226 -15.36 -8.58 1.23
C LEU A 226 -14.27 -9.17 0.31
N THR A 227 -13.25 -8.38 0.03
CA THR A 227 -12.07 -8.79 -0.75
C THR A 227 -11.00 -9.41 0.16
N GLU A 228 -10.06 -10.18 -0.40
CA GLU A 228 -8.95 -10.79 0.38
C GLU A 228 -8.14 -9.75 1.18
N ASN A 229 -8.01 -8.55 0.65
CA ASN A 229 -7.26 -7.43 1.23
C ASN A 229 -8.14 -6.37 1.91
N ALA A 230 -9.44 -6.63 2.13
CA ALA A 230 -10.40 -5.61 2.60
C ALA A 230 -9.94 -4.82 3.84
N PHE A 231 -9.25 -5.47 4.79
CA PHE A 231 -8.75 -4.85 6.02
C PHE A 231 -7.46 -4.04 5.82
N GLY A 232 -6.80 -4.17 4.67
CA GLY A 232 -5.65 -3.37 4.26
C GLY A 232 -5.99 -2.23 3.31
N ILE A 233 -7.22 -2.18 2.80
CA ILE A 233 -7.68 -1.12 1.89
C ILE A 233 -8.00 0.14 2.69
N PHE A 234 -7.53 1.27 2.18
CA PHE A 234 -7.81 2.58 2.71
C PHE A 234 -8.26 3.55 1.62
N GLU A 235 -8.96 4.60 2.02
CA GLU A 235 -9.22 5.79 1.22
C GLU A 235 -8.24 6.88 1.62
N GLY A 236 -7.68 7.54 0.62
CA GLY A 236 -6.77 8.68 0.75
C GLY A 236 -5.70 8.66 -0.33
N PRO A 237 -4.93 9.76 -0.46
CA PRO A 237 -4.03 9.93 -1.57
C PRO A 237 -2.78 9.06 -1.47
N CYS A 238 -2.39 8.48 -2.60
CA CYS A 238 -1.11 7.80 -2.79
C CYS A 238 -0.30 8.55 -3.86
N SER A 239 0.94 8.87 -3.53
CA SER A 239 1.93 9.37 -4.47
C SER A 239 2.83 8.23 -4.91
N THR A 240 2.98 8.12 -6.21
CA THR A 240 3.76 7.06 -6.85
C THR A 240 4.97 7.69 -7.53
N THR A 241 6.15 7.17 -7.23
CA THR A 241 7.39 7.36 -7.99
C THR A 241 7.62 6.17 -8.92
N VAL A 242 8.60 6.24 -9.82
CA VAL A 242 9.08 5.08 -10.58
C VAL A 242 10.48 4.73 -10.10
N ASN A 243 10.70 3.46 -9.74
CA ASN A 243 12.01 2.94 -9.47
C ASN A 243 12.84 2.95 -10.75
N LEU A 244 13.96 3.68 -10.75
CA LEU A 244 14.79 3.86 -11.94
C LEU A 244 15.52 2.57 -12.39
N LEU A 245 15.67 1.58 -11.51
CA LEU A 245 16.34 0.31 -11.81
C LEU A 245 15.37 -0.73 -12.36
N SER A 246 14.16 -0.82 -11.79
CA SER A 246 13.15 -1.82 -12.20
C SER A 246 12.13 -1.27 -13.20
N GLY A 247 12.01 0.06 -13.33
CA GLY A 247 10.97 0.70 -14.13
C GLY A 247 9.57 0.58 -13.53
N ASN A 248 9.45 0.01 -12.33
CA ASN A 248 8.17 -0.24 -11.67
C ASN A 248 7.72 1.00 -10.87
N PRO A 249 6.41 1.29 -10.83
CA PRO A 249 5.88 2.26 -9.90
C PRO A 249 6.11 1.80 -8.45
N GLU A 250 6.59 2.72 -7.60
CA GLU A 250 6.74 2.55 -6.16
C GLU A 250 5.96 3.63 -5.43
N MET A 251 5.24 3.26 -4.38
CA MET A 251 4.56 4.23 -3.52
C MET A 251 5.60 4.99 -2.70
N SER A 252 5.65 6.32 -2.86
CA SER A 252 6.60 7.18 -2.15
C SER A 252 6.00 7.80 -0.90
N LEU A 253 4.70 8.10 -0.93
CA LEU A 253 3.95 8.70 0.16
C LEU A 253 2.50 8.28 0.06
N TYR A 254 1.89 7.97 1.19
CA TYR A 254 0.45 7.73 1.28
C TYR A 254 -0.10 8.41 2.53
N THR A 255 -1.37 8.80 2.45
CA THR A 255 -2.13 9.29 3.59
C THR A 255 -3.41 8.47 3.71
N GLU A 256 -3.63 7.87 4.88
CA GLU A 256 -4.82 7.06 5.15
C GLU A 256 -5.89 7.91 5.83
N PHE A 257 -6.85 8.40 5.05
CA PHE A 257 -7.98 9.15 5.59
C PHE A 257 -9.05 8.24 6.19
N HIS A 258 -9.32 7.10 5.55
CA HIS A 258 -10.25 6.11 6.07
C HIS A 258 -9.70 4.70 5.89
N ASN A 259 -9.69 3.87 6.94
CA ASN A 259 -9.48 2.43 6.81
C ASN A 259 -10.82 1.71 7.00
N PHE A 260 -11.03 0.62 6.26
CA PHE A 260 -12.31 -0.08 6.22
C PHE A 260 -12.21 -1.48 6.81
N ALA A 261 -13.28 -1.91 7.48
CA ALA A 261 -13.40 -3.24 8.03
C ALA A 261 -14.84 -3.75 7.87
N PRO A 262 -15.19 -4.34 6.72
CA PRO A 262 -16.51 -4.94 6.51
C PRO A 262 -16.62 -6.20 7.37
N ILE A 263 -17.45 -6.13 8.43
CA ILE A 263 -17.61 -7.20 9.42
C ILE A 263 -18.91 -8.01 9.22
N ALA A 264 -19.84 -7.48 8.43
CA ALA A 264 -21.00 -8.18 7.89
C ALA A 264 -21.43 -7.49 6.57
N PRO A 265 -22.30 -8.10 5.75
CA PRO A 265 -22.74 -7.52 4.48
C PRO A 265 -23.32 -6.11 4.63
N ARG A 266 -23.97 -5.82 5.75
CA ARG A 266 -24.60 -4.52 6.04
C ARG A 266 -23.96 -3.76 7.20
N LEU A 267 -22.80 -4.18 7.68
CA LEU A 267 -22.13 -3.51 8.80
C LEU A 267 -20.63 -3.40 8.55
N ILE A 268 -20.14 -2.18 8.55
CA ILE A 268 -18.72 -1.85 8.37
C ILE A 268 -18.23 -1.02 9.57
N ILE A 269 -16.99 -1.26 9.96
CA ILE A 269 -16.26 -0.35 10.84
C ILE A 269 -15.39 0.54 9.95
N ILE A 270 -15.47 1.85 10.17
CA ILE A 270 -14.63 2.85 9.51
C ILE A 270 -13.71 3.46 10.57
N LEU A 271 -12.41 3.42 10.33
CA LEU A 271 -11.43 4.18 11.09
C LEU A 271 -11.12 5.46 10.31
N ARG A 272 -11.68 6.58 10.77
CA ARG A 272 -11.53 7.89 10.12
C ARG A 272 -10.42 8.69 10.79
N SER A 273 -9.50 9.21 9.97
CA SER A 273 -8.41 10.07 10.42
C SER A 273 -8.94 11.28 11.18
N PHE A 274 -8.28 11.61 12.30
CA PHE A 274 -8.61 12.80 13.06
C PHE A 274 -8.36 14.10 12.29
N LEU A 275 -7.59 14.07 11.21
CA LEU A 275 -7.26 15.25 10.41
C LEU A 275 -8.45 15.77 9.60
N LEU A 276 -9.41 14.91 9.28
CA LEU A 276 -10.59 15.31 8.53
C LEU A 276 -11.61 16.00 9.44
N PRO A 277 -12.31 17.04 8.95
CA PRO A 277 -13.44 17.62 9.66
C PRO A 277 -14.56 16.59 9.80
N PHE A 278 -15.45 16.75 10.77
CA PHE A 278 -16.64 15.89 10.94
C PHE A 278 -17.87 16.72 11.36
N PRO A 279 -19.10 16.20 11.22
CA PRO A 279 -20.29 16.92 11.64
C PRO A 279 -20.28 17.28 13.13
N GLY A 280 -20.44 18.57 13.46
CA GLY A 280 -20.38 19.09 14.83
C GLY A 280 -18.96 19.35 15.34
N ASP A 281 -17.97 19.43 14.46
CA ASP A 281 -16.58 19.74 14.80
C ASP A 281 -16.37 21.25 15.08
N GLU A 282 -16.72 21.72 16.28
CA GLU A 282 -16.62 23.13 16.70
C GLU A 282 -15.46 23.40 17.69
N GLY A 283 -14.38 22.62 17.62
CA GLY A 283 -13.29 22.67 18.60
C GLY A 283 -12.16 23.65 18.28
N ILE A 284 -11.48 24.15 19.32
CA ILE A 284 -10.29 25.04 19.23
C ILE A 284 -9.15 24.41 18.40
N ALA A 285 -9.09 23.07 18.34
CA ALA A 285 -8.09 22.33 17.57
C ALA A 285 -8.36 22.27 16.06
N GLN A 286 -9.51 22.77 15.57
CA GLN A 286 -9.90 22.69 14.16
C GLN A 286 -8.89 23.39 13.24
N GLY A 287 -8.42 24.59 13.61
CA GLY A 287 -7.43 25.33 12.83
C GLY A 287 -6.11 24.58 12.69
N LEU A 288 -5.58 24.05 13.81
CA LEU A 288 -4.35 23.26 13.80
C LEU A 288 -4.49 21.99 12.95
N ARG A 289 -5.64 21.31 12.99
CA ARG A 289 -5.88 20.13 12.16
C ARG A 289 -5.95 20.48 10.68
N ALA A 290 -6.58 21.58 10.32
CA ALA A 290 -6.62 22.07 8.94
C ALA A 290 -5.21 22.38 8.42
N GLU A 291 -4.37 23.04 9.23
CA GLU A 291 -2.96 23.29 8.88
C GLU A 291 -2.17 21.99 8.68
N LEU A 292 -2.35 21.00 9.56
CA LEU A 292 -1.70 19.70 9.43
C LEU A 292 -2.18 18.93 8.19
N LEU A 293 -3.49 18.99 7.89
CA LEU A 293 -4.05 18.39 6.69
C LEU A 293 -3.45 19.01 5.44
N GLU A 294 -3.40 20.34 5.35
CA GLU A 294 -2.80 21.04 4.21
C GLU A 294 -1.30 20.77 4.08
N ALA A 295 -0.56 20.66 5.19
CA ALA A 295 0.84 20.26 5.18
C ALA A 295 1.03 18.83 4.64
N GLN A 296 0.16 17.89 5.00
CA GLN A 296 0.17 16.53 4.44
C GLN A 296 -0.16 16.53 2.95
N ARG A 297 -1.19 17.27 2.53
CA ARG A 297 -1.54 17.42 1.11
C ARG A 297 -0.40 17.99 0.29
N ALA A 298 0.26 19.04 0.78
CA ALA A 298 1.41 19.67 0.14
C ALA A 298 2.62 18.74 -0.03
N ALA A 299 2.73 17.68 0.79
CA ALA A 299 3.79 16.70 0.68
C ALA A 299 3.58 15.72 -0.50
N HIS A 300 2.33 15.52 -0.95
CA HIS A 300 2.03 14.66 -2.09
C HIS A 300 2.54 15.23 -3.41
N HIS A 301 2.69 14.34 -4.39
CA HIS A 301 3.10 14.72 -5.74
C HIS A 301 2.08 15.63 -6.43
N HIS A 302 0.79 15.46 -6.14
CA HIS A 302 -0.32 16.23 -6.71
C HIS A 302 -1.19 16.77 -5.57
N PRO A 303 -0.78 17.83 -4.86
CA PRO A 303 -1.52 18.35 -3.70
C PRO A 303 -2.99 18.69 -3.99
N GLU A 304 -3.27 19.15 -5.22
CA GLU A 304 -4.60 19.46 -5.73
C GLU A 304 -5.51 18.24 -5.81
N MET A 305 -4.94 17.06 -6.08
CA MET A 305 -5.66 15.78 -6.11
C MET A 305 -5.54 15.01 -4.78
N ALA A 306 -4.78 15.52 -3.81
CA ALA A 306 -4.51 14.86 -2.54
C ALA A 306 -5.65 15.02 -1.51
N GLY A 307 -6.91 15.04 -1.95
CA GLY A 307 -8.08 15.17 -1.08
C GLY A 307 -8.64 13.83 -0.62
N SER A 308 -9.68 13.87 0.22
CA SER A 308 -10.49 12.69 0.55
C SER A 308 -11.76 12.66 -0.31
N MET A 309 -12.05 11.51 -0.92
CA MET A 309 -13.30 11.22 -1.64
C MET A 309 -14.51 11.07 -0.69
N LEU A 310 -14.24 10.89 0.60
CA LEU A 310 -15.21 10.58 1.64
C LEU A 310 -15.18 11.62 2.78
N VAL A 311 -14.71 12.84 2.47
CA VAL A 311 -14.62 13.95 3.44
C VAL A 311 -16.00 14.32 4.03
N ASP A 312 -17.06 14.09 3.28
CA ASP A 312 -18.44 14.39 3.65
C ASP A 312 -19.15 13.24 4.38
N LEU A 313 -18.45 12.14 4.72
CA LEU A 313 -19.04 11.03 5.47
C LEU A 313 -19.74 11.54 6.74
N PRO A 314 -20.99 11.13 7.02
CA PRO A 314 -21.80 11.67 8.12
C PRO A 314 -21.43 11.06 9.47
N ILE A 315 -20.15 10.77 9.72
CA ILE A 315 -19.67 10.07 10.91
C ILE A 315 -18.95 11.04 11.85
N ARG A 316 -19.14 10.85 13.15
CA ARG A 316 -18.51 11.64 14.23
C ARG A 316 -17.90 10.71 15.29
N PRO A 317 -16.95 11.19 16.11
CA PRO A 317 -16.46 10.43 17.26
C PRO A 317 -17.59 10.00 18.19
N CYS A 318 -17.41 8.85 18.84
CA CYS A 318 -18.36 8.35 19.83
C CYS A 318 -18.38 9.23 21.10
N GLU A 319 -19.51 9.24 21.79
CA GLU A 319 -19.63 9.89 23.09
C GLU A 319 -18.84 9.09 24.13
N THR A 320 -18.07 9.78 24.97
CA THR A 320 -17.18 9.14 25.95
C THR A 320 -17.55 9.57 27.35
N SER A 321 -17.77 8.61 28.23
CA SER A 321 -18.00 8.83 29.66
C SER A 321 -16.80 8.29 30.44
N TYR A 322 -16.05 9.20 31.04
CA TYR A 322 -14.84 8.85 31.77
C TYR A 322 -15.17 8.39 33.18
N HIS A 323 -14.44 7.38 33.66
CA HIS A 323 -14.62 6.85 35.00
C HIS A 323 -14.22 7.88 36.07
N HIS A 324 -13.22 8.71 35.78
CA HIS A 324 -12.81 9.83 36.62
C HIS A 324 -13.45 11.12 36.10
N SER A 325 -13.98 11.94 37.02
CA SER A 325 -14.71 13.18 36.68
C SER A 325 -13.82 14.33 36.21
N VAL A 326 -12.51 14.24 36.45
CA VAL A 326 -11.51 15.23 36.01
C VAL A 326 -10.43 14.50 35.21
N ILE A 327 -10.16 14.98 34.00
CA ILE A 327 -9.08 14.50 33.14
C ILE A 327 -8.05 15.60 33.07
N ASP A 328 -7.09 15.57 33.99
CA ASP A 328 -5.98 16.53 34.04
C ASP A 328 -4.72 16.01 33.34
N SER A 329 -4.66 14.70 33.07
CA SER A 329 -3.48 14.01 32.53
C SER A 329 -3.85 12.68 31.87
N SER A 330 -2.93 12.10 31.10
CA SER A 330 -3.11 10.76 30.53
C SER A 330 -3.19 9.65 31.58
N ALA A 331 -2.69 9.89 32.79
CA ALA A 331 -2.81 8.98 33.92
C ALA A 331 -4.25 8.90 34.47
N ALA A 332 -5.11 9.87 34.16
CA ALA A 332 -6.51 9.88 34.57
C ALA A 332 -7.41 8.98 33.69
N PHE A 333 -6.90 8.45 32.57
CA PHE A 333 -7.66 7.50 31.75
C PHE A 333 -7.73 6.12 32.40
N HIS A 334 -8.90 5.51 32.35
CA HIS A 334 -9.15 4.24 33.02
C HIS A 334 -9.67 3.17 32.07
N GLN A 335 -9.35 1.91 32.33
CA GLN A 335 -9.78 0.76 31.51
C GLN A 335 -11.31 0.58 31.44
N ASN A 336 -12.05 1.15 32.40
CA ASN A 336 -13.51 1.13 32.46
C ASN A 336 -14.17 2.41 31.90
N ASP A 337 -13.43 3.33 31.30
CA ASP A 337 -14.05 4.43 30.54
C ASP A 337 -15.00 3.86 29.49
N GLN A 338 -16.18 4.46 29.34
CA GLN A 338 -17.24 3.97 28.47
C GLN A 338 -17.34 4.80 27.19
N PHE A 339 -17.54 4.10 26.08
CA PHE A 339 -17.64 4.65 24.75
C PHE A 339 -18.97 4.23 24.14
N HIS A 340 -19.77 5.22 23.76
CA HIS A 340 -21.14 5.06 23.29
C HIS A 340 -21.19 5.30 21.77
N PHE A 341 -21.28 4.20 21.02
CA PHE A 341 -21.29 4.22 19.56
C PHE A 341 -22.72 4.14 19.02
N GLN A 342 -23.04 5.04 18.10
CA GLN A 342 -24.19 4.92 17.21
C GLN A 342 -23.81 4.23 15.90
N CYS A 343 -24.78 3.65 15.21
CA CYS A 343 -24.60 3.16 13.84
C CYS A 343 -25.06 4.23 12.84
N PHE A 344 -24.15 4.71 12.01
CA PHE A 344 -24.43 5.73 11.02
C PHE A 344 -25.00 5.11 9.74
N ARG A 345 -26.01 5.76 9.16
CA ARG A 345 -26.57 5.37 7.86
C ARG A 345 -25.76 6.02 6.75
N LEU A 346 -25.25 5.21 5.83
CA LEU A 346 -24.52 5.69 4.66
C LEU A 346 -25.44 5.78 3.46
N SER A 347 -25.35 6.90 2.75
CA SER A 347 -26.02 7.06 1.46
C SER A 347 -25.52 6.05 0.44
N SER A 348 -26.32 5.79 -0.58
CA SER A 348 -25.94 4.93 -1.70
C SER A 348 -24.68 5.41 -2.44
N ALA A 349 -24.41 6.72 -2.45
CA ALA A 349 -23.17 7.28 -3.01
C ALA A 349 -21.96 6.87 -2.16
N HIS A 350 -22.02 7.03 -0.83
CA HIS A 350 -20.93 6.61 0.07
C HIS A 350 -20.67 5.11 0.01
N VAL A 351 -21.74 4.28 0.00
CA VAL A 351 -21.61 2.82 -0.13
C VAL A 351 -20.99 2.45 -1.49
N ALA A 352 -21.38 3.12 -2.57
CA ALA A 352 -20.79 2.93 -3.88
C ALA A 352 -19.30 3.28 -3.89
N THR A 353 -18.90 4.42 -3.34
CA THR A 353 -17.48 4.82 -3.26
C THR A 353 -16.65 3.81 -2.47
N ILE A 354 -17.15 3.33 -1.33
CA ILE A 354 -16.45 2.31 -0.53
C ILE A 354 -16.31 0.99 -1.31
N ASN A 355 -17.37 0.52 -1.96
CA ASN A 355 -17.30 -0.68 -2.79
C ASN A 355 -16.42 -0.49 -4.03
N ASN A 356 -16.38 0.71 -4.62
CA ASN A 356 -15.49 1.05 -5.72
C ASN A 356 -14.02 0.93 -5.28
N LEU A 357 -13.67 1.40 -4.07
CA LEU A 357 -12.33 1.22 -3.51
C LEU A 357 -11.98 -0.26 -3.28
N PHE A 358 -12.93 -1.06 -2.78
CA PHE A 358 -12.74 -2.51 -2.67
C PHE A 358 -12.48 -3.15 -4.02
N LEU A 359 -13.24 -2.78 -5.06
CA LEU A 359 -13.05 -3.31 -6.41
C LEU A 359 -11.78 -2.78 -7.07
N GLU A 360 -11.39 -1.54 -6.82
CA GLU A 360 -10.18 -0.93 -7.39
C GLU A 360 -8.92 -1.64 -6.88
N GLU A 361 -8.87 -1.90 -5.57
CA GLU A 361 -7.70 -2.47 -4.90
C GLU A 361 -7.71 -4.01 -4.85
N ALA A 362 -8.77 -4.68 -5.34
CA ALA A 362 -8.84 -6.15 -5.37
C ALA A 362 -8.05 -6.79 -6.53
N TYR A 363 -7.47 -6.03 -7.45
CA TYR A 363 -6.74 -6.58 -8.60
C TYR A 363 -5.55 -7.54 -8.27
N PRO A 364 -4.84 -7.45 -7.12
CA PRO A 364 -3.78 -8.41 -6.80
C PRO A 364 -4.33 -9.67 -6.10
N THR A 365 -5.62 -9.72 -5.79
CA THR A 365 -6.27 -10.80 -5.03
C THR A 365 -6.81 -11.91 -5.92
N GLY A 366 -7.03 -13.10 -5.35
CA GLY A 366 -7.65 -14.23 -6.04
C GLY A 366 -9.17 -14.26 -5.97
N SER A 367 -9.80 -13.53 -5.03
CA SER A 367 -11.23 -13.62 -4.81
C SER A 367 -11.91 -12.42 -4.16
N ILE A 368 -13.21 -12.33 -4.43
CA ILE A 368 -14.13 -11.36 -3.81
C ILE A 368 -15.34 -12.12 -3.29
N VAL A 369 -15.57 -12.05 -1.98
CA VAL A 369 -16.75 -12.60 -1.31
C VAL A 369 -17.87 -11.58 -1.31
N TYR A 370 -19.09 -12.05 -1.57
CA TYR A 370 -20.31 -11.24 -1.57
C TYR A 370 -21.46 -12.02 -0.93
N HIS A 371 -22.50 -11.30 -0.47
CA HIS A 371 -23.67 -11.93 0.11
C HIS A 371 -24.78 -12.11 -0.94
N SER A 372 -25.31 -11.00 -1.47
CA SER A 372 -26.36 -11.00 -2.49
C SER A 372 -25.81 -10.84 -3.92
N PRO A 373 -26.18 -11.72 -4.87
CA PRO A 373 -25.89 -11.51 -6.30
C PRO A 373 -26.44 -10.19 -6.84
N VAL A 374 -27.58 -9.73 -6.32
CA VAL A 374 -28.19 -8.46 -6.75
C VAL A 374 -27.31 -7.28 -6.35
N SER A 375 -26.84 -7.26 -5.09
CA SER A 375 -25.93 -6.21 -4.61
C SER A 375 -24.60 -6.25 -5.33
N LEU A 376 -24.04 -7.44 -5.58
CA LEU A 376 -22.79 -7.57 -6.34
C LEU A 376 -22.91 -6.97 -7.75
N ARG A 377 -23.96 -7.33 -8.49
CA ARG A 377 -24.19 -6.78 -9.84
C ARG A 377 -24.28 -5.26 -9.79
N ALA A 378 -25.06 -4.71 -8.86
CA ALA A 378 -25.20 -3.27 -8.72
C ALA A 378 -23.86 -2.58 -8.41
N SER A 379 -23.02 -3.16 -7.53
CA SER A 379 -21.68 -2.64 -7.23
C SER A 379 -20.76 -2.65 -8.45
N LEU A 380 -20.76 -3.74 -9.24
CA LEU A 380 -19.96 -3.82 -10.47
C LEU A 380 -20.42 -2.79 -11.52
N GLU A 381 -21.73 -2.64 -11.71
CA GLU A 381 -22.28 -1.63 -12.63
C GLU A 381 -21.90 -0.20 -12.21
N ARG A 382 -21.96 0.10 -10.90
CA ARG A 382 -21.55 1.42 -10.38
C ARG A 382 -20.05 1.66 -10.57
N TYR A 383 -19.22 0.68 -10.25
CA TYR A 383 -17.76 0.78 -10.42
C TYR A 383 -17.35 1.00 -11.88
N PHE A 384 -18.03 0.36 -12.82
CA PHE A 384 -17.76 0.56 -14.25
C PHE A 384 -18.23 1.91 -14.77
N ARG A 385 -19.28 2.50 -14.19
CA ARG A 385 -19.75 3.86 -14.48
C ARG A 385 -18.88 4.95 -13.84
N GLU A 386 -18.15 4.64 -12.79
CA GLU A 386 -17.27 5.59 -12.10
C GLU A 386 -16.29 6.23 -13.07
N THR A 387 -16.15 7.55 -13.00
CA THR A 387 -15.35 8.36 -13.93
C THR A 387 -14.16 9.05 -13.25
N ASP A 388 -13.93 8.83 -11.96
CA ASP A 388 -12.76 9.35 -11.26
C ASP A 388 -11.46 8.96 -12.00
N PRO A 389 -10.65 9.94 -12.44
CA PRO A 389 -9.43 9.68 -13.22
C PRO A 389 -8.31 9.01 -12.39
N GLY A 390 -8.41 9.02 -11.06
CA GLY A 390 -7.53 8.29 -10.15
C GLY A 390 -7.83 6.78 -10.10
N MET A 391 -9.02 6.36 -10.51
CA MET A 391 -9.43 4.96 -10.57
C MET A 391 -9.19 4.35 -11.96
N LYS A 392 -9.17 3.01 -12.05
CA LYS A 392 -9.06 2.25 -13.29
C LYS A 392 -7.86 2.63 -14.17
N GLN A 393 -6.75 3.02 -13.54
CA GLN A 393 -5.51 3.39 -14.20
C GLN A 393 -4.72 2.16 -14.67
N VAL A 394 -4.48 2.03 -15.97
CA VAL A 394 -3.81 0.86 -16.58
C VAL A 394 -2.58 1.29 -17.37
N LEU A 395 -1.44 0.68 -17.07
CA LEU A 395 -0.22 0.82 -17.87
C LEU A 395 -0.41 0.15 -19.23
N ASN A 396 0.01 0.83 -20.31
CA ASN A 396 -0.04 0.30 -21.66
C ASN A 396 1.15 -0.66 -21.93
N VAL A 397 1.14 -1.81 -21.23
CA VAL A 397 2.14 -2.88 -21.39
C VAL A 397 1.43 -4.21 -21.66
N PRO A 398 2.02 -5.11 -22.48
CA PRO A 398 1.48 -6.46 -22.67
C PRO A 398 1.29 -7.19 -21.34
N ASN A 399 0.21 -7.96 -21.20
CA ASN A 399 -0.12 -8.76 -20.01
C ASN A 399 -0.24 -7.96 -18.70
N ASN A 400 -0.68 -6.69 -18.76
CA ASN A 400 -0.97 -5.92 -17.55
C ASN A 400 -2.04 -6.64 -16.68
N LYS A 401 -1.68 -6.99 -15.43
CA LYS A 401 -2.56 -7.72 -14.50
C LYS A 401 -3.88 -6.99 -14.23
N ARG A 402 -3.86 -5.66 -14.12
CA ARG A 402 -5.06 -4.84 -13.87
C ARG A 402 -6.02 -4.87 -15.06
N ARG A 403 -5.50 -4.93 -16.29
CA ARG A 403 -6.33 -5.12 -17.49
C ARG A 403 -7.02 -6.48 -17.50
N LEU A 404 -6.28 -7.55 -17.22
CA LEU A 404 -6.84 -8.91 -17.11
C LEU A 404 -7.92 -8.98 -16.01
N TYR A 405 -7.69 -8.29 -14.89
CA TYR A 405 -8.67 -8.15 -13.82
C TYR A 405 -9.96 -7.45 -14.28
N PHE A 406 -9.87 -6.34 -15.03
CA PHE A 406 -11.06 -5.67 -15.56
C PHE A 406 -11.82 -6.51 -16.59
N ASP A 407 -11.11 -7.28 -17.42
CA ASP A 407 -11.74 -8.22 -18.35
C ASP A 407 -12.45 -9.36 -17.60
N ALA A 408 -11.86 -9.86 -16.49
CA ALA A 408 -12.49 -10.82 -15.59
C ALA A 408 -13.78 -10.25 -14.97
N LEU A 409 -13.74 -9.05 -14.39
CA LEU A 409 -14.93 -8.39 -13.84
C LEU A 409 -16.00 -8.14 -14.91
N ARG A 410 -15.60 -7.77 -16.13
CA ARG A 410 -16.53 -7.56 -17.24
C ARG A 410 -17.27 -8.85 -17.60
N LYS A 411 -16.54 -9.96 -17.69
CA LYS A 411 -17.15 -11.27 -17.93
C LYS A 411 -18.17 -11.62 -16.84
N ILE A 412 -17.79 -11.46 -15.56
CA ILE A 412 -18.70 -11.70 -14.44
C ILE A 412 -19.96 -10.83 -14.55
N LEU A 413 -19.81 -9.54 -14.86
CA LEU A 413 -20.96 -8.64 -14.99
C LEU A 413 -21.90 -9.09 -16.12
N VAL A 414 -21.36 -9.52 -17.26
CA VAL A 414 -22.14 -10.06 -18.40
C VAL A 414 -22.86 -11.35 -17.99
N ASP A 415 -22.18 -12.27 -17.30
CA ASP A 415 -22.77 -13.52 -16.80
C ASP A 415 -23.93 -13.26 -15.81
N MET A 416 -23.92 -12.11 -15.12
CA MET A 416 -25.00 -11.63 -14.24
C MET A 416 -26.11 -10.85 -14.99
N GLY A 417 -26.03 -10.74 -16.31
CA GLY A 417 -26.97 -10.03 -17.17
C GLY A 417 -26.79 -8.50 -17.17
N GLY A 418 -25.62 -8.00 -16.75
CA GLY A 418 -25.25 -6.59 -16.86
C GLY A 418 -24.59 -6.25 -18.20
N SER A 419 -24.69 -4.99 -18.62
CA SER A 419 -24.19 -4.52 -19.93
C SER A 419 -23.33 -3.25 -19.85
N THR A 420 -22.95 -2.83 -18.65
CA THR A 420 -22.19 -1.59 -18.46
C THR A 420 -20.76 -1.77 -18.98
N GLU A 421 -20.27 -0.80 -19.76
CA GLU A 421 -18.89 -0.79 -20.24
C GLU A 421 -17.93 -0.22 -19.18
N CYS A 422 -16.77 -0.84 -19.04
CA CYS A 422 -15.70 -0.37 -18.16
C CYS A 422 -14.83 0.65 -18.88
N ARG A 423 -14.79 1.89 -18.37
CA ARG A 423 -13.91 2.96 -18.85
C ARG A 423 -12.55 2.86 -18.14
N ILE A 424 -11.52 2.52 -18.90
CA ILE A 424 -10.14 2.41 -18.40
C ILE A 424 -9.38 3.68 -18.73
N HIS A 425 -8.57 4.16 -17.79
CA HIS A 425 -7.73 5.34 -17.97
C HIS A 425 -6.28 4.90 -18.24
N PRO A 426 -5.65 5.32 -19.35
CA PRO A 426 -4.25 4.99 -19.59
C PRO A 426 -3.37 5.70 -18.56
N PHE A 427 -2.54 4.94 -17.83
CA PHE A 427 -1.51 5.51 -16.99
C PHE A 427 -0.27 5.80 -17.83
N ASN A 428 0.07 7.07 -18.00
CA ASN A 428 1.28 7.47 -18.69
C ASN A 428 2.46 7.49 -17.71
N LEU A 429 3.51 6.72 -17.98
CA LEU A 429 4.75 6.73 -17.18
C LEU A 429 5.41 8.12 -17.15
N SER A 430 5.19 8.97 -18.16
CA SER A 430 5.67 10.36 -18.14
C SER A 430 4.94 11.24 -17.11
N ALA A 431 3.75 10.83 -16.66
CA ALA A 431 2.99 11.52 -15.61
C ALA A 431 3.43 11.09 -14.20
N ALA A 432 4.21 10.01 -14.07
CA ALA A 432 4.77 9.64 -12.78
C ALA A 432 5.83 10.67 -12.38
N ARG A 433 5.52 11.48 -11.35
CA ARG A 433 6.48 12.44 -10.79
C ARG A 433 7.65 11.69 -10.18
N ILE A 434 8.77 11.78 -10.88
CA ILE A 434 10.07 11.33 -10.42
C ILE A 434 10.58 12.41 -9.48
N ARG A 435 10.22 12.31 -8.19
CA ARG A 435 10.93 13.04 -7.13
C ARG A 435 12.32 12.43 -7.00
N VAL A 436 13.14 12.71 -7.98
CA VAL A 436 14.55 12.38 -7.95
C VAL A 436 15.30 13.69 -8.07
N HIS A 437 16.45 13.77 -7.39
CA HIS A 437 17.38 14.89 -7.52
C HIS A 437 17.45 15.36 -8.99
N MET A 438 17.39 16.67 -9.28
CA MET A 438 17.29 17.24 -10.64
C MET A 438 18.16 16.50 -11.67
N ALA A 439 19.41 16.21 -11.32
CA ALA A 439 20.36 15.44 -12.14
C ALA A 439 19.84 14.08 -12.65
N MET A 440 19.03 13.39 -11.86
CA MET A 440 18.44 12.10 -12.20
C MET A 440 17.16 12.25 -13.03
N ASN A 441 16.38 13.31 -12.80
CA ASN A 441 15.26 13.65 -13.66
C ASN A 441 15.77 14.03 -15.07
N VAL A 442 16.77 14.91 -15.15
CA VAL A 442 17.47 15.25 -16.40
C VAL A 442 18.09 14.02 -17.04
N GLY A 443 18.71 13.15 -16.21
CA GLY A 443 19.20 11.84 -16.60
C GLY A 443 18.18 10.99 -17.35
N LEU A 444 17.00 10.83 -16.76
CA LEU A 444 15.92 10.10 -17.38
C LEU A 444 15.45 10.78 -18.67
N LEU A 445 15.21 12.09 -18.66
CA LEU A 445 14.74 12.81 -19.84
C LEU A 445 15.74 12.70 -21.00
N VAL A 446 17.04 12.79 -20.73
CA VAL A 446 18.11 12.53 -21.70
C VAL A 446 18.00 11.10 -22.24
N GLY A 447 17.86 10.10 -21.35
CA GLY A 447 17.73 8.70 -21.76
C GLY A 447 16.50 8.45 -22.64
N VAL A 448 15.34 9.00 -22.26
CA VAL A 448 14.07 8.87 -22.99
C VAL A 448 14.19 9.51 -24.38
N GLN A 449 14.56 10.79 -24.45
CA GLN A 449 14.63 11.51 -25.72
C GLN A 449 15.72 10.93 -26.65
N LEU A 450 16.81 10.38 -26.08
CA LEU A 450 17.81 9.64 -26.87
C LEU A 450 17.20 8.40 -27.52
N LEU A 451 16.34 7.65 -26.84
CA LEU A 451 15.68 6.47 -27.41
C LEU A 451 14.55 6.83 -28.39
N GLU A 452 13.80 7.90 -28.12
CA GLU A 452 12.74 8.39 -29.03
C GLU A 452 13.29 8.82 -30.39
N SER A 453 14.53 9.32 -30.42
CA SER A 453 15.23 9.65 -31.67
C SER A 453 15.66 8.42 -32.49
N GLN A 454 15.49 7.20 -31.97
CA GLN A 454 15.89 5.95 -32.62
C GLN A 454 14.69 5.16 -33.14
N LYS A 455 14.95 4.16 -33.98
CA LYS A 455 13.94 3.16 -34.33
C LYS A 455 13.52 2.36 -33.09
N PRO A 456 12.24 1.94 -32.96
CA PRO A 456 11.78 1.16 -31.82
C PRO A 456 12.66 -0.08 -31.57
N GLY A 457 13.13 -0.23 -30.34
CA GLY A 457 14.00 -1.34 -29.93
C GLY A 457 15.50 -1.12 -30.19
N CYS A 458 15.91 -0.04 -30.85
CA CYS A 458 17.33 0.28 -31.06
C CYS A 458 17.91 1.18 -29.95
N LEU A 459 19.23 1.05 -29.72
CA LEU A 459 20.01 1.93 -28.85
C LEU A 459 20.74 3.02 -29.67
N PRO A 460 21.12 4.16 -29.07
CA PRO A 460 21.88 5.20 -29.79
C PRO A 460 23.21 4.66 -30.32
N LEU A 461 23.53 4.97 -31.58
CA LEU A 461 24.73 4.46 -32.26
C LEU A 461 26.02 4.76 -31.49
N VAL A 462 26.18 5.98 -30.99
CA VAL A 462 27.36 6.40 -30.21
C VAL A 462 27.50 5.56 -28.94
N TYR A 463 26.40 5.28 -28.25
CA TYR A 463 26.41 4.43 -27.06
C TYR A 463 26.83 2.99 -27.38
N CYS A 464 26.34 2.42 -28.49
CA CYS A 464 26.74 1.08 -28.95
C CYS A 464 28.23 1.00 -29.33
N LEU A 465 28.81 2.08 -29.86
CA LEU A 465 30.26 2.16 -30.14
C LEU A 465 31.08 2.21 -28.85
N LEU A 466 30.62 2.96 -27.85
CA LEU A 466 31.27 3.07 -26.54
C LEU A 466 31.14 1.80 -25.70
N LYS A 467 30.02 1.07 -25.84
CA LYS A 467 29.74 -0.16 -25.12
C LYS A 467 29.28 -1.27 -26.08
N PRO A 468 30.22 -2.00 -26.71
CA PRO A 468 29.88 -3.16 -27.53
C PRO A 468 29.07 -4.19 -26.75
N LYS A 469 28.03 -4.75 -27.38
CA LYS A 469 27.05 -5.69 -26.77
C LYS A 469 26.12 -5.09 -25.71
N ALA A 470 25.92 -3.77 -25.70
CA ALA A 470 24.94 -3.16 -24.82
C ALA A 470 23.51 -3.66 -25.08
N THR A 471 22.73 -3.76 -24.01
CA THR A 471 21.28 -4.00 -24.00
C THR A 471 20.55 -2.76 -23.49
N HIS A 472 19.22 -2.71 -23.66
CA HIS A 472 18.39 -1.67 -23.05
C HIS A 472 18.56 -1.61 -21.53
N GLN A 473 18.70 -2.76 -20.88
CA GLN A 473 18.96 -2.83 -19.45
C GLN A 473 20.30 -2.19 -19.07
N THR A 474 21.38 -2.47 -19.82
CA THR A 474 22.68 -1.85 -19.54
C THR A 474 22.69 -0.35 -19.87
N PHE A 475 21.93 0.07 -20.87
CA PHE A 475 21.75 1.49 -21.20
C PHE A 475 21.12 2.25 -20.05
N TRP A 476 19.98 1.78 -19.54
CA TRP A 476 19.32 2.42 -18.40
C TRP A 476 20.14 2.37 -17.12
N TYR A 477 20.89 1.28 -16.90
CA TYR A 477 21.85 1.21 -15.81
C TYR A 477 22.93 2.30 -15.93
N ASP A 478 23.52 2.51 -17.11
CA ASP A 478 24.54 3.54 -17.30
C ASP A 478 23.98 4.97 -17.28
N VAL A 479 22.74 5.18 -17.71
CA VAL A 479 22.01 6.46 -17.54
C VAL A 479 21.84 6.77 -16.05
N ASN A 480 21.42 5.79 -15.26
CA ASN A 480 21.29 5.93 -13.81
C ASN A 480 22.65 6.22 -13.14
N GLN A 481 23.70 5.49 -13.53
CA GLN A 481 25.05 5.74 -13.02
C GLN A 481 25.55 7.14 -13.39
N ALA A 482 25.38 7.58 -14.63
CA ALA A 482 25.77 8.92 -15.08
C ALA A 482 24.99 10.02 -14.33
N SER A 483 23.73 9.77 -14.03
CA SER A 483 22.89 10.65 -13.22
C SER A 483 23.41 10.78 -11.79
N LEU A 484 23.76 9.66 -11.15
CA LEU A 484 24.37 9.64 -9.81
C LEU A 484 25.72 10.35 -9.78
N LEU A 485 26.52 10.22 -10.85
CA LEU A 485 27.76 10.99 -11.00
C LEU A 485 27.49 12.50 -11.01
N MET A 486 26.42 12.94 -11.67
CA MET A 486 26.02 14.34 -11.67
C MET A 486 25.54 14.81 -10.29
N VAL A 487 24.77 13.99 -9.56
CA VAL A 487 24.42 14.26 -8.15
C VAL A 487 25.69 14.44 -7.30
N LEU A 488 26.63 13.51 -7.41
CA LEU A 488 27.88 13.53 -6.65
C LEU A 488 28.69 14.79 -6.98
N ARG A 489 28.82 15.15 -8.27
CA ARG A 489 29.50 16.36 -8.70
C ARG A 489 28.88 17.60 -8.11
N THR A 490 27.55 17.75 -8.17
CA THR A 490 26.84 18.89 -7.57
C THR A 490 27.13 19.02 -6.07
N LYS A 491 27.12 17.89 -5.34
CA LYS A 491 27.43 17.88 -3.89
C LYS A 491 28.89 18.25 -3.62
N VAL A 492 29.84 17.71 -4.38
CA VAL A 492 31.27 18.04 -4.25
C VAL A 492 31.51 19.51 -4.55
N ASP A 493 30.88 20.05 -5.59
CA ASP A 493 31.02 21.45 -5.99
C ASP A 493 30.48 22.38 -4.91
N ARG A 494 29.35 22.02 -4.31
CA ARG A 494 28.79 22.75 -3.17
C ARG A 494 29.71 22.69 -1.96
N ALA A 495 30.27 21.53 -1.65
CA ALA A 495 31.20 21.36 -0.54
C ALA A 495 32.50 22.18 -0.75
N ILE A 496 33.08 22.15 -1.94
CA ILE A 496 34.26 22.97 -2.29
C ILE A 496 33.93 24.45 -2.16
N PHE A 497 32.76 24.87 -2.65
CA PHE A 497 32.29 26.25 -2.56
C PHE A 497 32.14 26.73 -1.11
N GLN A 498 31.54 25.91 -0.25
CA GLN A 498 31.31 26.22 1.18
C GLN A 498 32.54 26.00 2.07
N SER A 499 33.60 25.38 1.54
CA SER A 499 34.80 25.09 2.32
C SER A 499 35.59 26.35 2.70
N LYS A 500 36.34 26.26 3.81
CA LYS A 500 37.30 27.29 4.25
C LYS A 500 38.64 27.23 3.51
N LEU A 501 38.74 26.46 2.43
CA LEU A 501 39.98 26.34 1.63
C LEU A 501 40.32 27.69 0.99
N THR A 502 41.62 27.96 0.84
CA THR A 502 42.11 29.06 -0.01
C THR A 502 41.70 28.82 -1.46
N GLU A 503 41.69 29.86 -2.30
CA GLU A 503 41.38 29.69 -3.73
C GLU A 503 42.36 28.74 -4.44
N GLY A 504 43.63 28.70 -4.01
CA GLY A 504 44.59 27.69 -4.45
C GLY A 504 44.15 26.27 -4.08
N GLY A 505 43.74 26.05 -2.83
CA GLY A 505 43.22 24.75 -2.37
C GLY A 505 41.94 24.33 -3.10
N LYS A 506 41.02 25.26 -3.36
CA LYS A 506 39.80 24.98 -4.15
C LYS A 506 40.13 24.60 -5.60
N ARG A 507 41.13 25.22 -6.24
CA ARG A 507 41.58 24.83 -7.59
C ARG A 507 42.11 23.41 -7.61
N VAL A 508 42.95 23.04 -6.64
CA VAL A 508 43.47 21.67 -6.52
C VAL A 508 42.32 20.68 -6.30
N ALA A 509 41.36 20.99 -5.44
CA ALA A 509 40.20 20.14 -5.20
C ALA A 509 39.32 19.94 -6.46
N ARG A 510 39.07 21.00 -7.24
CA ARG A 510 38.36 20.89 -8.53
C ARG A 510 39.12 20.05 -9.55
N TYR A 511 40.44 20.20 -9.61
CA TYR A 511 41.29 19.40 -10.49
C TYR A 511 41.25 17.91 -10.13
N GLN A 512 41.37 17.57 -8.85
CA GLN A 512 41.28 16.18 -8.38
C GLN A 512 39.89 15.59 -8.61
N ARG A 513 38.83 16.39 -8.41
CA ARG A 513 37.47 16.03 -8.78
C ARG A 513 37.39 15.67 -10.26
N ASP A 514 37.91 16.49 -11.15
CA ASP A 514 37.85 16.25 -12.60
C ASP A 514 38.64 15.00 -13.02
N ILE A 515 39.79 14.74 -12.40
CA ILE A 515 40.51 13.46 -12.57
C ILE A 515 39.63 12.29 -12.15
N PHE A 516 39.03 12.34 -10.96
CA PHE A 516 38.16 11.28 -10.45
C PHE A 516 36.98 10.99 -11.40
N PHE A 517 36.28 12.02 -11.88
CA PHE A 517 35.19 11.83 -12.85
C PHE A 517 35.68 11.32 -14.22
N GLY A 518 36.92 11.63 -14.60
CA GLY A 518 37.55 11.10 -15.81
C GLY A 518 37.92 9.61 -15.75
N MET A 519 37.86 8.98 -14.56
CA MET A 519 38.18 7.55 -14.40
C MET A 519 37.01 6.61 -14.72
N PHE A 520 35.79 7.14 -14.94
CA PHE A 520 34.61 6.31 -15.21
C PHE A 520 34.58 5.82 -16.67
N PRO A 521 33.86 4.72 -16.98
CA PRO A 521 33.72 4.23 -18.36
C PRO A 521 33.22 5.30 -19.34
N ASN A 522 33.72 5.28 -20.57
CA ASN A 522 33.47 6.32 -21.57
C ASN A 522 31.98 6.49 -21.89
N GLU A 523 31.20 5.39 -21.90
CA GLU A 523 29.76 5.42 -22.11
C GLU A 523 29.02 6.19 -21.01
N ARG A 524 29.50 6.12 -19.77
CA ARG A 524 28.94 6.86 -18.64
C ARG A 524 29.38 8.31 -18.66
N GLN A 525 30.62 8.59 -19.07
CA GLN A 525 31.10 9.95 -19.26
C GLN A 525 30.29 10.65 -20.37
N TRP A 526 30.04 9.96 -21.48
CA TRP A 526 29.21 10.47 -22.58
C TRP A 526 27.80 10.84 -22.11
N LEU A 527 27.12 9.93 -21.40
CA LEU A 527 25.81 10.22 -20.79
C LEU A 527 25.89 11.35 -19.76
N PHE A 528 26.91 11.35 -18.91
CA PHE A 528 27.12 12.37 -17.88
C PHE A 528 27.23 13.77 -18.48
N TRP A 529 27.94 13.94 -19.59
CA TRP A 529 28.07 15.23 -20.27
C TRP A 529 26.76 15.68 -20.94
N LYS A 530 25.97 14.75 -21.49
CA LYS A 530 24.63 15.05 -22.00
C LYS A 530 23.69 15.52 -20.89
N ILE A 531 23.77 14.89 -19.72
CA ILE A 531 23.01 15.30 -18.53
C ILE A 531 23.46 16.69 -18.08
N ALA A 532 24.76 16.89 -17.90
CA ALA A 532 25.34 18.16 -17.47
C ALA A 532 24.92 19.34 -18.36
N ARG A 533 24.88 19.16 -19.69
CA ARG A 533 24.41 20.20 -20.64
C ARG A 533 22.97 20.59 -20.40
N ASN A 534 22.12 19.63 -20.07
CA ASN A 534 20.68 19.84 -19.99
C ASN A 534 20.19 20.17 -18.58
N MET A 535 21.09 20.25 -17.59
CA MET A 535 20.76 20.58 -16.20
C MET A 535 20.02 21.92 -16.06
N SER A 536 20.44 22.95 -16.80
CA SER A 536 19.81 24.28 -16.73
C SER A 536 18.46 24.36 -17.45
N LYS A 537 18.08 23.34 -18.22
CA LYS A 537 16.80 23.30 -18.95
C LYS A 537 15.65 22.70 -18.15
N CYS A 538 15.92 22.20 -16.93
CA CYS A 538 14.97 21.44 -16.12
C CYS A 538 14.93 21.96 -14.67
N ASP A 539 14.76 23.28 -14.47
CA ASP A 539 14.78 23.91 -13.14
C ASP A 539 13.60 23.47 -12.24
N VAL A 540 13.81 23.49 -10.92
CA VAL A 540 12.93 22.97 -9.85
C VAL A 540 11.61 23.74 -9.71
N GLY A 541 11.49 24.90 -10.37
CA GLY A 541 10.31 25.77 -10.31
C GLY A 541 9.32 25.60 -11.46
N ASP A 542 9.69 24.90 -12.54
CA ASP A 542 8.83 24.81 -13.71
C ASP A 542 7.89 23.60 -13.57
N ASN A 543 6.59 23.88 -13.54
CA ASN A 543 5.59 22.95 -14.03
C ASN A 543 5.93 22.71 -15.52
N LEU A 544 6.83 21.76 -15.80
CA LEU A 544 7.30 21.45 -17.15
C LEU A 544 6.23 20.69 -17.92
N ASP A 545 5.17 21.42 -18.24
CA ASP A 545 4.27 21.11 -19.32
C ASP A 545 4.41 22.25 -20.35
N PRO A 546 4.99 22.00 -21.54
CA PRO A 546 5.49 20.72 -22.05
C PRO A 546 6.90 20.34 -21.54
N ILE A 547 7.23 19.04 -21.64
CA ILE A 547 8.57 18.49 -21.40
C ILE A 547 9.62 19.27 -22.23
N PRO A 548 10.72 19.75 -21.63
CA PRO A 548 11.70 20.56 -22.34
C PRO A 548 12.43 19.72 -23.41
N LYS A 549 12.53 20.27 -24.62
CA LYS A 549 13.36 19.68 -25.69
C LYS A 549 14.84 19.82 -25.32
N LEU A 550 15.52 18.69 -25.16
CA LEU A 550 16.91 18.67 -24.72
C LEU A 550 17.89 18.79 -25.90
N ASP A 551 19.06 19.34 -25.63
CA ASP A 551 20.18 19.37 -26.58
C ASP A 551 20.93 18.04 -26.47
N LEU A 552 20.50 17.08 -27.30
CA LEU A 552 21.06 15.74 -27.31
C LEU A 552 22.29 15.59 -28.21
N GLU A 553 22.57 16.55 -29.08
CA GLU A 553 23.80 16.59 -29.87
C GLU A 553 24.83 17.49 -29.20
N GLY A 554 26.09 17.05 -29.17
CA GLY A 554 27.15 17.82 -28.54
C GLY A 554 28.57 17.37 -28.88
N PRO A 555 29.57 18.16 -28.46
CA PRO A 555 30.99 17.83 -28.70
C PRO A 555 31.41 16.46 -28.16
N GLU A 556 30.73 15.94 -27.14
CA GLU A 556 30.94 14.60 -26.58
C GLU A 556 30.62 13.45 -27.53
N ASP A 557 29.82 13.68 -28.57
CA ASP A 557 29.58 12.69 -29.62
C ASP A 557 30.83 12.44 -30.47
N ASN A 558 31.77 13.40 -30.48
CA ASN A 558 32.97 13.37 -31.31
C ASN A 558 34.26 13.09 -30.53
N PHE A 559 34.24 13.15 -29.19
CA PHE A 559 35.45 12.92 -28.38
C PHE A 559 36.00 11.49 -28.49
N TRP A 560 35.17 10.55 -28.98
CA TRP A 560 35.46 9.11 -28.91
C TRP A 560 35.41 8.42 -30.27
N GLY A 561 35.38 9.20 -31.37
CA GLY A 561 35.45 8.68 -32.73
C GLY A 561 36.86 8.17 -33.10
N PRO A 562 37.00 7.31 -34.12
CA PRO A 562 38.31 6.91 -34.64
C PRO A 562 39.03 8.15 -35.16
N THR A 563 40.20 8.45 -34.62
CA THR A 563 41.09 9.47 -35.16
C THR A 563 41.40 9.11 -36.61
N THR A 564 41.08 10.01 -37.53
CA THR A 564 41.47 9.92 -38.95
C THR A 564 43.00 9.93 -39.04
N ALA A 565 43.57 8.72 -39.13
CA ALA A 565 44.93 8.49 -39.58
C ALA A 565 45.03 8.74 -41.09
N THR A 566 45.06 10.01 -41.50
CA THR A 566 45.55 10.44 -42.82
C THR A 566 46.19 11.82 -42.71
N ARG A 567 47.34 11.88 -42.02
CA ARG A 567 48.42 12.80 -42.37
C ARG A 567 49.65 11.96 -42.68
N GLY A 568 49.71 11.52 -43.93
CA GLY A 568 50.89 10.92 -44.56
C GLY A 568 51.21 11.70 -45.83
N THR A 569 52.23 12.57 -45.73
CA THR A 569 53.20 12.94 -46.77
C THR A 569 52.75 13.40 -48.16
N ARG A 570 53.18 14.65 -48.46
CA ARG A 570 53.21 15.45 -49.71
C ARG A 570 51.97 16.25 -50.05
#